data_AF-A0A6J5AJW7-F1
#
_entry.id   AF-A0A6J5AJW7-F1
#
_cell.length_a   1.000
_cell.length_b   1.000
_cell.length_c   1.000
_cell.angle_alpha   90.00
_cell.angle_beta   90.00
_cell.angle_gamma   90.00
#
_symmetry.space_group_name_H-M   'P 1'
#
loop_
_entity.id
_entity.type
_entity.pdbx_description
1 polymer ?
#
loop_
_entity_poly.entity_id
_entity_poly.type
_entity_poly.pdbx_seq_one_letter_code
_entity_poly.pdbx_strand_id
1 'polypeptide(L)'
;MAQVDWKLVLEFVKVFLSWPPIVGLAIIVGARYFRTELRNLINRVSSFKILGQELVTQQAKLEGEAPADGNPPVPDDGAMQQELQNLEVTPEQQAQIKALFDAERAASRMWEYRYLNYFFADSTQDVLDWLTNFQNGTTFDAYETYWMHRIYIANERHAVINALQMHQCIQIDGPTISITGKGREYAQWPERRRLSAPRAEVLAGVGNPG
;
A
#
# COMPACT_ATOMS: atom_id res chain seq x y z
N MET A 1 56.12 -43.83 -1.81
CA MET A 1 55.65 -42.60 -1.15
C MET A 1 54.64 -41.96 -2.09
N ALA A 2 53.37 -41.85 -1.69
CA ALA A 2 52.34 -41.27 -2.55
C ALA A 2 52.63 -39.78 -2.76
N GLN A 3 52.84 -39.39 -4.01
CA GLN A 3 53.12 -38.01 -4.39
C GLN A 3 51.79 -37.26 -4.38
N VAL A 4 51.61 -36.36 -3.41
CA VAL A 4 50.38 -35.58 -3.28
C VAL A 4 50.27 -34.64 -4.47
N ASP A 5 49.22 -34.81 -5.27
CA ASP A 5 48.93 -33.93 -6.40
C ASP A 5 48.41 -32.59 -5.88
N TRP A 6 49.33 -31.66 -5.68
CA TRP A 6 49.08 -30.34 -5.13
C TRP A 6 48.08 -29.52 -5.95
N LYS A 7 47.97 -29.82 -7.25
CA LYS A 7 47.01 -29.18 -8.14
C LYS A 7 45.57 -29.57 -7.77
N LEU A 8 45.34 -30.85 -7.46
CA LEU A 8 44.05 -31.37 -7.03
C LEU A 8 43.62 -30.77 -5.68
N VAL A 9 44.57 -30.63 -4.74
CA VAL A 9 44.33 -30.00 -3.43
C VAL A 9 43.94 -28.53 -3.61
N LEU A 10 44.62 -27.79 -4.48
CA LEU A 10 44.31 -26.40 -4.76
C LEU A 10 42.94 -26.21 -5.42
N GLU A 11 42.55 -27.08 -6.36
CA GLU A 11 41.21 -27.04 -6.94
C GLU A 11 40.13 -27.33 -5.91
N PHE A 12 40.35 -28.30 -5.01
CA PHE A 12 39.41 -28.61 -3.94
C PHE A 12 39.26 -27.44 -2.96
N VAL A 13 40.36 -26.81 -2.56
CA VAL A 13 40.34 -25.62 -1.68
C VAL A 13 39.59 -24.46 -2.35
N LYS A 14 39.75 -24.25 -3.67
CA LYS A 14 38.99 -23.24 -4.41
C LYS A 14 37.49 -23.52 -4.41
N VAL A 15 37.08 -24.77 -4.49
CA VAL A 15 35.66 -25.15 -4.39
C VAL A 15 35.11 -24.84 -2.99
N PHE A 16 35.87 -25.09 -1.93
CA PHE A 16 35.45 -24.74 -0.57
C PHE A 16 35.44 -23.23 -0.28
N LEU A 17 36.34 -22.47 -0.93
CA LEU A 17 36.36 -21.00 -0.88
C LEU A 17 35.46 -20.34 -1.93
N SER A 18 34.70 -21.11 -2.70
CA SER A 18 33.75 -20.56 -3.66
C SER A 18 32.58 -19.89 -2.93
N TRP A 19 31.86 -19.03 -3.62
CA TRP A 19 30.78 -18.24 -3.02
C TRP A 19 29.63 -19.08 -2.41
N PRO A 20 29.19 -20.25 -2.93
CA PRO A 20 28.02 -20.94 -2.39
C PRO A 20 28.25 -21.55 -0.98
N PRO A 21 29.37 -22.24 -0.68
CA PRO A 21 29.67 -22.70 0.67
C PRO A 21 29.77 -21.55 1.69
N ILE A 22 30.37 -20.43 1.29
CA ILE A 22 30.53 -19.25 2.16
C ILE A 22 29.17 -18.64 2.50
N VAL A 23 28.28 -18.51 1.51
CA VAL A 23 26.90 -18.03 1.72
C VAL A 23 26.13 -18.98 2.62
N GLY A 24 26.24 -20.29 2.40
CA GLY A 24 25.60 -21.29 3.27
C GLY A 24 26.06 -21.19 4.72
N LEU A 25 27.37 -21.04 4.95
CA LEU A 25 27.93 -20.85 6.28
C LEU A 25 27.44 -19.54 6.93
N ALA A 26 27.42 -18.45 6.17
CA ALA A 26 26.95 -17.15 6.64
C ALA A 26 25.48 -17.19 7.06
N ILE A 27 24.61 -17.87 6.30
CA ILE A 27 23.20 -18.06 6.64
C ILE A 27 23.07 -18.87 7.94
N ILE A 28 23.83 -19.96 8.10
CA ILE A 28 23.77 -20.80 9.31
C ILE A 28 24.22 -20.01 10.55
N VAL A 29 25.29 -19.24 10.44
CA VAL A 29 25.81 -18.39 11.52
C VAL A 29 24.82 -17.28 11.86
N GLY A 30 24.31 -16.59 10.84
CA GLY A 30 23.29 -15.54 10.99
C GLY A 30 22.02 -16.07 11.65
N ALA A 31 21.48 -17.20 11.17
CA ALA A 31 20.31 -17.83 11.76
C ALA A 31 20.51 -18.24 13.23
N ARG A 32 21.74 -18.63 13.62
CA ARG A 32 22.06 -18.92 15.02
C ARG A 32 22.07 -17.66 15.88
N TYR A 33 22.65 -16.58 15.39
CA TYR A 33 22.75 -15.30 16.12
C TYR A 33 21.37 -14.63 16.27
N PHE A 34 20.57 -14.65 15.21
CA PHE A 34 19.22 -14.07 15.18
C PHE A 34 18.13 -15.00 15.72
N ARG A 35 18.47 -16.21 16.19
CA ARG A 35 17.47 -17.15 16.74
C ARG A 35 16.68 -16.54 17.90
N THR A 36 17.33 -15.73 18.74
CA THR A 36 16.71 -15.08 19.90
C THR A 36 15.76 -13.97 19.45
N GLU A 37 16.17 -13.16 18.47
CA GLU A 37 15.33 -12.09 17.90
C GLU A 37 14.14 -12.64 17.12
N LEU A 38 14.35 -13.67 16.29
CA LEU A 38 13.26 -14.38 15.60
C LEU A 38 12.28 -15.00 16.59
N ARG A 39 12.77 -15.57 17.69
CA ARG A 39 11.90 -16.13 18.73
C ARG A 39 11.13 -15.04 19.47
N ASN A 40 11.73 -13.87 19.71
CA ASN A 40 11.04 -12.72 20.29
C ASN A 40 9.97 -12.16 19.34
N LEU A 41 10.27 -12.12 18.03
CA LEU A 41 9.35 -11.66 17.01
C LEU A 41 8.18 -12.64 16.82
N ILE A 42 8.47 -13.94 16.76
CA ILE A 42 7.45 -15.01 16.75
C ILE A 42 6.63 -14.97 18.03
N ASN A 43 7.25 -14.79 19.20
CA ASN A 43 6.52 -14.68 20.46
C ASN A 43 5.59 -13.46 20.46
N ARG A 44 6.03 -12.30 19.93
CA ARG A 44 5.20 -11.10 19.79
C ARG A 44 4.03 -11.30 18.80
N VAL A 45 4.29 -11.95 17.67
CA VAL A 45 3.26 -12.29 16.68
C VAL A 45 2.29 -13.35 17.23
N SER A 46 2.78 -14.31 18.02
CA SER A 46 1.94 -15.32 18.68
C SER A 46 1.20 -14.80 19.91
N SER A 47 1.67 -13.70 20.53
CA SER A 47 0.98 -13.03 21.63
C SER A 47 -0.14 -12.11 21.15
N PHE A 48 -0.25 -11.88 19.83
CA PHE A 48 -1.51 -11.47 19.20
C PHE A 48 -2.53 -12.62 19.15
N LYS A 49 -2.57 -13.44 20.21
CA LYS A 49 -3.77 -14.16 20.62
C LYS A 49 -4.74 -13.13 21.19
N ILE A 50 -5.42 -12.44 20.28
CA ILE A 50 -6.68 -11.78 20.59
C ILE A 50 -7.63 -12.90 21.02
N LEU A 51 -8.00 -12.87 22.30
CA LEU A 51 -9.17 -13.53 22.90
C LEU A 51 -9.93 -14.49 21.97
N GLY A 52 -9.50 -15.75 21.95
CA GLY A 52 -10.42 -16.89 21.81
C GLY A 52 -10.97 -17.29 20.43
N GLN A 53 -10.58 -16.69 19.29
CA GLN A 53 -10.97 -17.24 17.98
C GLN A 53 -9.85 -17.13 16.93
N GLU A 54 -9.64 -18.23 16.19
CA GLU A 54 -8.68 -18.36 15.10
C GLU A 54 -9.12 -17.50 13.90
N LEU A 55 -8.52 -16.32 13.74
CA LEU A 55 -8.47 -15.66 12.43
C LEU A 55 -7.44 -16.40 11.60
N VAL A 56 -7.90 -17.45 10.91
CA VAL A 56 -7.22 -18.00 9.74
C VAL A 56 -6.97 -16.83 8.80
N THR A 57 -5.73 -16.37 8.73
CA THR A 57 -5.26 -15.43 7.73
C THR A 57 -5.56 -16.03 6.36
N GLN A 58 -6.64 -15.59 5.71
CA GLN A 58 -7.03 -16.03 4.37
C GLN A 58 -5.98 -15.67 3.29
N GLN A 59 -4.85 -15.06 3.66
CA GLN A 59 -3.73 -14.82 2.75
C GLN A 59 -2.99 -16.09 2.30
N ALA A 60 -3.23 -17.27 2.91
CA ALA A 60 -2.65 -18.54 2.44
C ALA A 60 -3.58 -19.36 1.52
N LYS A 61 -4.81 -18.90 1.24
CA LYS A 61 -5.80 -19.64 0.43
C LYS A 61 -6.23 -18.88 -0.84
N LEU A 62 -5.31 -18.15 -1.46
CA LEU A 62 -5.53 -17.48 -2.74
C LEU A 62 -4.66 -18.04 -3.89
N GLU A 63 -3.85 -19.08 -3.65
CA GLU A 63 -3.02 -19.72 -4.68
C GLU A 63 -3.51 -21.11 -5.13
N GLY A 64 -4.72 -21.51 -4.74
CA GLY A 64 -5.32 -22.75 -5.20
C GLY A 64 -6.78 -22.55 -5.55
N GLU A 65 -7.12 -22.86 -6.80
CA GLU A 65 -8.48 -22.96 -7.35
C GLU A 65 -9.08 -21.64 -7.87
N ALA A 66 -8.86 -21.38 -9.16
CA ALA A 66 -9.80 -20.63 -9.97
C ALA A 66 -10.88 -21.60 -10.47
N PRO A 67 -12.16 -21.48 -10.04
CA PRO A 67 -13.26 -22.07 -10.78
C PRO A 67 -13.65 -21.13 -11.90
N ALA A 68 -13.64 -21.66 -13.12
CA ALA A 68 -14.41 -21.12 -14.21
C ALA A 68 -15.90 -21.26 -13.86
N ASP A 69 -16.62 -20.16 -14.07
CA ASP A 69 -18.08 -20.09 -14.19
C ASP A 69 -18.93 -20.18 -12.92
N GLY A 70 -19.89 -19.25 -12.82
CA GLY A 70 -20.99 -19.26 -11.86
C GLY A 70 -20.70 -18.66 -10.47
N ASN A 71 -21.23 -17.45 -10.24
CA ASN A 71 -21.46 -16.74 -8.97
C ASN A 71 -20.75 -17.26 -7.70
N PRO A 72 -19.93 -16.43 -7.01
CA PRO A 72 -19.45 -16.80 -5.69
C PRO A 72 -20.63 -17.09 -4.75
N PRO A 73 -20.61 -18.17 -3.97
CA PRO A 73 -21.59 -18.38 -2.92
C PRO A 73 -21.48 -17.20 -1.95
N VAL A 74 -22.56 -16.42 -1.86
CA VAL A 74 -22.72 -15.43 -0.79
C VAL A 74 -22.53 -16.18 0.53
N PRO A 75 -21.60 -15.76 1.39
CA PRO A 75 -21.46 -16.36 2.71
C PRO A 75 -22.82 -16.31 3.42
N ASP A 76 -23.23 -17.42 4.03
CA ASP A 76 -24.45 -17.46 4.84
C ASP A 76 -24.27 -16.55 6.06
N ASP A 77 -24.76 -15.31 5.95
CA ASP A 77 -24.72 -14.27 6.99
C ASP A 77 -25.39 -14.75 8.30
N GLY A 78 -26.23 -15.80 8.25
CA GLY A 78 -26.96 -16.34 9.39
C GLY A 78 -26.08 -17.00 10.45
N ALA A 79 -25.01 -17.70 10.05
CA ALA A 79 -24.12 -18.40 10.99
C ALA A 79 -23.23 -17.42 11.78
N MET A 80 -22.77 -16.35 11.13
CA MET A 80 -21.92 -15.32 11.75
C MET A 80 -22.75 -14.41 12.68
N GLN A 81 -24.02 -14.15 12.35
CA GLN A 81 -24.94 -13.38 13.20
C GLN A 81 -25.37 -14.13 14.47
N GLN A 82 -25.44 -15.47 14.43
CA GLN A 82 -25.80 -16.28 15.60
C GLN A 82 -24.68 -16.41 16.64
N GLU A 83 -23.41 -16.43 16.23
CA GLU A 83 -22.27 -16.38 17.18
C GLU A 83 -22.11 -15.00 17.82
N LEU A 84 -22.38 -13.92 17.07
CA LEU A 84 -22.33 -12.53 17.59
C LEU A 84 -23.46 -12.21 18.59
N GLN A 85 -24.61 -12.90 18.52
CA GLN A 85 -25.76 -12.68 19.42
C GLN A 85 -25.58 -13.30 20.81
N ASN A 86 -24.66 -14.27 20.97
CA ASN A 86 -24.39 -14.93 22.26
C ASN A 86 -23.23 -14.30 23.05
N LEU A 87 -22.55 -13.29 22.50
CA LEU A 87 -21.66 -12.44 23.26
C LEU A 87 -22.51 -11.36 23.93
N GLU A 88 -22.87 -11.54 25.20
CA GLU A 88 -23.37 -10.46 26.06
C GLU A 88 -22.23 -9.45 26.31
N VAL A 89 -21.87 -8.70 25.28
CA VAL A 89 -20.85 -7.65 25.35
C VAL A 89 -21.44 -6.53 26.20
N THR A 90 -20.88 -6.30 27.38
CA THR A 90 -21.30 -5.19 28.23
C THR A 90 -21.17 -3.87 27.47
N PRO A 91 -22.01 -2.85 27.74
CA PRO A 91 -21.94 -1.57 27.02
C PRO A 91 -20.55 -0.92 27.11
N GLU A 92 -19.80 -1.20 28.17
CA GLU A 92 -18.41 -0.78 28.34
C GLU A 92 -17.45 -1.51 27.39
N GLN A 93 -17.61 -2.82 27.20
CA GLN A 93 -16.82 -3.60 26.24
C GLN A 93 -17.15 -3.21 24.79
N GLN A 94 -18.42 -2.90 24.48
CA GLN A 94 -18.81 -2.40 23.15
C GLN A 94 -18.13 -1.06 22.85
N ALA A 95 -18.07 -0.16 23.83
CA ALA A 95 -17.38 1.12 23.69
C ALA A 95 -15.87 0.94 23.47
N GLN A 96 -15.23 0.01 24.19
CA GLN A 96 -13.81 -0.29 24.02
C GLN A 96 -13.51 -0.91 22.64
N ILE A 97 -14.33 -1.86 22.19
CA ILE A 97 -14.20 -2.48 20.88
C ILE A 97 -14.40 -1.44 19.77
N LYS A 98 -15.40 -0.56 19.90
CA LYS A 98 -15.63 0.53 18.95
C LYS A 98 -14.43 1.49 18.88
N ALA A 99 -13.89 1.89 20.03
CA ALA A 99 -12.72 2.74 20.11
C ALA A 99 -11.49 2.08 19.44
N LEU A 100 -11.32 0.76 19.62
CA LEU A 100 -10.25 0.01 18.96
C LEU A 100 -10.43 0.01 17.43
N PHE A 101 -11.63 -0.30 16.94
CA PHE A 101 -11.91 -0.27 15.50
C PHE A 101 -11.73 1.13 14.89
N ASP A 102 -12.13 2.17 15.61
CA ASP A 102 -11.98 3.54 15.15
C ASP A 102 -10.49 3.96 15.12
N ALA A 103 -9.69 3.50 16.10
CA ALA A 103 -8.24 3.68 16.10
C ALA A 103 -7.56 2.96 14.92
N GLU A 104 -7.94 1.71 14.64
CA GLU A 104 -7.41 0.94 13.50
C GLU A 104 -7.82 1.55 12.15
N ARG A 105 -9.06 2.05 12.03
CA ARG A 105 -9.50 2.82 10.84
C ARG A 105 -8.70 4.10 10.67
N ALA A 106 -8.45 4.84 11.74
CA ALA A 106 -7.63 6.06 11.68
C ALA A 106 -6.19 5.75 11.26
N ALA A 107 -5.58 4.70 11.81
CA ALA A 107 -4.25 4.24 11.42
C ALA A 107 -4.20 3.83 9.95
N SER A 108 -5.21 3.10 9.47
CA SER A 108 -5.32 2.67 8.07
C SER A 108 -5.43 3.87 7.11
N ARG A 109 -6.25 4.88 7.45
CA ARG A 109 -6.34 6.13 6.67
C ARG A 109 -5.01 6.86 6.60
N MET A 110 -4.25 6.88 7.69
CA MET A 110 -2.94 7.54 7.71
C MET A 110 -1.95 6.87 6.74
N TRP A 111 -1.90 5.53 6.70
CA TRP A 111 -1.07 4.80 5.75
C TRP A 111 -1.52 5.00 4.31
N GLU A 112 -2.83 5.06 4.08
CA GLU A 112 -3.39 5.35 2.77
C GLU A 112 -2.95 6.73 2.27
N TYR A 113 -3.06 7.78 3.10
CA TYR A 113 -2.64 9.12 2.70
C TYR A 113 -1.12 9.21 2.47
N ARG A 114 -0.32 8.46 3.24
CA ARG A 114 1.12 8.31 2.97
C ARG A 114 1.37 7.66 1.62
N TYR A 115 0.64 6.60 1.29
CA TYR A 115 0.72 5.97 -0.02
C TYR A 115 0.36 6.95 -1.14
N LEU A 116 -0.71 7.75 -0.97
CA LEU A 116 -1.13 8.74 -1.97
C LEU A 116 -0.06 9.82 -2.22
N ASN A 117 0.74 10.20 -1.21
CA ASN A 117 1.87 11.12 -1.41
C ASN A 117 2.93 10.56 -2.40
N TYR A 118 3.09 9.24 -2.46
CA TYR A 118 4.02 8.57 -3.40
C TYR A 118 3.35 8.26 -4.73
N PHE A 119 2.08 7.89 -4.72
CA PHE A 119 1.35 7.45 -5.90
C PHE A 119 0.93 8.62 -6.81
N PHE A 120 0.44 9.71 -6.21
CA PHE A 120 -0.02 10.86 -7.00
C PHE A 120 1.14 11.70 -7.52
N ALA A 121 1.11 11.95 -8.83
CA ALA A 121 1.94 12.93 -9.47
C ALA A 121 1.58 14.36 -9.01
N ASP A 122 2.51 15.29 -9.20
CA ASP A 122 2.33 16.70 -8.82
C ASP A 122 1.10 17.32 -9.49
N SER A 123 0.87 17.02 -10.77
CA SER A 123 -0.31 17.46 -11.51
C SER A 123 -1.61 16.87 -10.95
N THR A 124 -1.61 15.62 -10.48
CA THR A 124 -2.78 15.00 -9.84
C THR A 124 -3.12 15.69 -8.52
N GLN A 125 -2.10 16.03 -7.74
CA GLN A 125 -2.25 16.77 -6.50
C GLN A 125 -2.76 18.20 -6.75
N ASP A 126 -2.25 18.87 -7.77
CA ASP A 126 -2.72 20.20 -8.19
C ASP A 126 -4.18 20.19 -8.67
N VAL A 127 -4.59 19.16 -9.42
CA VAL A 127 -5.99 18.99 -9.85
C VAL A 127 -6.89 18.79 -8.63
N LEU A 128 -6.46 17.98 -7.66
CA LEU A 128 -7.22 17.80 -6.43
C LEU A 128 -7.37 19.11 -5.66
N ASP A 129 -6.29 19.89 -5.53
CA ASP A 129 -6.32 21.22 -4.91
C ASP A 129 -7.30 22.15 -5.62
N TRP A 130 -7.27 22.18 -6.95
CA TRP A 130 -8.20 22.96 -7.74
C TRP A 130 -9.65 22.54 -7.50
N LEU A 131 -9.94 21.23 -7.44
CA LEU A 131 -11.28 20.70 -7.16
C LEU A 131 -11.79 21.08 -5.77
N THR A 132 -10.92 21.25 -4.77
CA THR A 132 -11.36 21.65 -3.41
C THR A 132 -12.07 23.01 -3.36
N ASN A 133 -11.80 23.88 -4.34
CA ASN A 133 -12.39 25.21 -4.46
C ASN A 133 -13.87 25.18 -4.86
N PHE A 134 -14.36 24.06 -5.39
CA PHE A 134 -15.75 23.90 -5.82
C PHE A 134 -16.51 23.06 -4.78
N GLN A 135 -17.46 23.68 -4.08
CA GLN A 135 -18.29 22.95 -3.10
C GLN A 135 -19.28 21.99 -3.78
N ASN A 136 -19.84 22.40 -4.93
CA ASN A 136 -20.88 21.65 -5.65
C ASN A 136 -20.32 20.84 -6.83
N GLY A 137 -19.00 20.71 -6.94
CA GLY A 137 -18.34 20.09 -8.08
C GLY A 137 -18.18 21.02 -9.29
N THR A 138 -17.58 20.47 -10.35
CA THR A 138 -17.32 21.12 -11.64
C THR A 138 -17.68 20.17 -12.77
N THR A 139 -17.66 20.61 -14.03
CA THR A 139 -17.89 19.73 -15.17
C THR A 139 -16.59 19.17 -15.75
N PHE A 140 -16.68 18.04 -16.43
CA PHE A 140 -15.53 17.47 -17.15
C PHE A 140 -14.97 18.42 -18.21
N ASP A 141 -15.83 19.13 -18.95
CA ASP A 141 -15.40 20.13 -19.94
C ASP A 141 -14.66 21.32 -19.31
N ALA A 142 -15.10 21.77 -18.14
CA ALA A 142 -14.42 22.83 -17.40
C ALA A 142 -13.04 22.37 -16.91
N TYR A 143 -12.95 21.12 -16.44
CA TYR A 143 -11.68 20.48 -16.11
C TYR A 143 -10.74 20.43 -17.31
N GLU A 144 -11.20 19.90 -18.45
CA GLU A 144 -10.40 19.79 -19.68
C GLU A 144 -9.91 21.17 -20.13
N THR A 145 -10.79 22.15 -20.19
CA THR A 145 -10.46 23.52 -20.63
C THR A 145 -9.44 24.18 -19.71
N TYR A 146 -9.59 24.05 -18.39
CA TYR A 146 -8.69 24.67 -17.43
C TYR A 146 -7.30 24.02 -17.45
N TRP A 147 -7.24 22.69 -17.55
CA TRP A 147 -5.99 21.95 -17.43
C TRP A 147 -5.26 21.71 -18.75
N MET A 148 -5.89 21.95 -19.91
CA MET A 148 -5.29 21.71 -21.22
C MET A 148 -3.94 22.43 -21.42
N HIS A 149 -3.75 23.62 -20.86
CA HIS A 149 -2.51 24.36 -21.01
C HIS A 149 -1.36 23.82 -20.15
N ARG A 150 -1.67 23.23 -19.00
CA ARG A 150 -0.67 22.74 -18.04
C ARG A 150 -0.41 21.24 -18.20
N ILE A 151 -1.45 20.46 -18.52
CA ILE A 151 -1.39 19.04 -18.84
C ILE A 151 -1.81 18.91 -20.30
N TYR A 152 -0.85 19.09 -21.21
CA TYR A 152 -1.11 19.19 -22.65
C TYR A 152 -1.67 17.90 -23.25
N ILE A 153 -1.17 16.75 -22.78
CA ILE A 153 -1.56 15.44 -23.30
C ILE A 153 -2.94 15.07 -22.74
N ALA A 154 -3.93 14.91 -23.61
CA ALA A 154 -5.30 14.53 -23.20
C ALA A 154 -5.35 13.23 -22.40
N ASN A 155 -4.58 12.22 -22.82
CA ASN A 155 -4.49 10.95 -22.09
C ASN A 155 -3.93 11.12 -20.66
N GLU A 156 -3.03 12.08 -20.45
CA GLU A 156 -2.51 12.39 -19.11
C GLU A 156 -3.58 13.04 -18.24
N ARG A 157 -4.39 13.95 -18.80
CA ARG A 157 -5.55 14.53 -18.10
C ARG A 157 -6.56 13.46 -17.68
N HIS A 158 -6.90 12.57 -18.60
CA HIS A 158 -7.77 11.43 -18.29
C HIS A 158 -7.16 10.52 -17.21
N ALA A 159 -5.86 10.24 -17.29
CA ALA A 159 -5.17 9.43 -16.27
C ALA A 159 -5.22 10.08 -14.89
N VAL A 160 -5.11 11.41 -14.80
CA VAL A 160 -5.23 12.15 -13.54
C VAL A 160 -6.62 11.99 -12.93
N ILE A 161 -7.69 12.21 -13.70
CA ILE A 161 -9.07 12.04 -13.22
C ILE A 161 -9.34 10.58 -12.83
N ASN A 162 -8.90 9.62 -13.65
CA ASN A 162 -9.05 8.20 -13.34
C ASN A 162 -8.34 7.81 -12.04
N ALA A 163 -7.11 8.30 -11.83
CA ALA A 163 -6.36 8.05 -10.59
C ALA A 163 -7.10 8.60 -9.36
N LEU A 164 -7.63 9.82 -9.45
CA LEU A 164 -8.42 10.43 -8.37
C LEU A 164 -9.71 9.64 -8.09
N GLN A 165 -10.38 9.13 -9.13
CA GLN A 165 -11.60 8.35 -8.99
C GLN A 165 -11.33 6.96 -8.40
N MET A 166 -10.29 6.27 -8.87
CA MET A 166 -9.89 4.94 -8.37
C MET A 166 -9.55 4.97 -6.87
N HIS A 167 -8.95 6.06 -6.40
CA HIS A 167 -8.65 6.25 -4.98
C HIS A 167 -9.78 6.94 -4.20
N GLN A 168 -10.98 7.06 -4.79
CA GLN A 168 -12.18 7.62 -4.16
C GLN A 168 -11.97 9.06 -3.64
N CYS A 169 -11.05 9.83 -4.23
CA CYS A 169 -10.86 11.24 -3.91
C CYS A 169 -11.93 12.12 -4.59
N ILE A 170 -12.45 11.65 -5.71
CA ILE A 170 -13.53 12.30 -6.47
C ILE A 170 -14.61 11.27 -6.81
N GLN A 171 -15.80 11.77 -7.07
CA GLN A 171 -16.91 11.03 -7.64
C GLN A 171 -17.33 11.71 -8.94
N ILE A 172 -17.67 10.91 -9.94
CA ILE A 172 -18.11 11.40 -11.25
C ILE A 172 -19.54 10.91 -11.44
N ASP A 173 -20.48 11.84 -11.43
CA ASP A 173 -21.91 11.59 -11.63
C ASP A 173 -22.33 12.25 -12.95
N GLY A 174 -22.27 11.49 -14.03
CA GLY A 174 -22.52 11.99 -15.39
C GLY A 174 -21.47 13.04 -15.80
N PRO A 175 -21.88 14.28 -16.14
CA PRO A 175 -20.93 15.33 -16.54
C PRO A 175 -20.23 16.01 -15.36
N THR A 176 -20.66 15.73 -14.12
CA THR A 176 -20.23 16.44 -12.91
C THR A 176 -19.15 15.67 -12.18
N ILE A 177 -18.05 16.35 -11.87
CA ILE A 177 -16.96 15.89 -11.01
C ILE A 177 -17.14 16.56 -9.64
N SER A 178 -17.37 15.77 -8.61
CA SER A 178 -17.47 16.23 -7.22
C SER A 178 -16.32 15.67 -6.39
N ILE A 179 -15.82 16.45 -5.43
CA ILE A 179 -14.79 15.99 -4.49
C ILE A 179 -15.45 15.25 -3.33
N THR A 180 -14.94 14.07 -2.96
CA THR A 180 -15.46 13.30 -1.83
C THR A 180 -14.97 13.86 -0.50
N GLY A 181 -15.56 13.41 0.61
CA GLY A 181 -15.06 13.72 1.96
C GLY A 181 -13.58 13.31 2.12
N LYS A 182 -13.22 12.12 1.64
CA LYS A 182 -11.84 11.61 1.65
C LYS A 182 -10.89 12.49 0.83
N GLY A 183 -11.30 12.88 -0.38
CA GLY A 183 -10.48 13.77 -1.23
C GLY A 183 -10.18 15.10 -0.55
N ARG A 184 -11.19 15.67 0.13
CA ARG A 184 -11.05 16.92 0.89
C ARG A 184 -10.18 16.74 2.14
N GLU A 185 -10.38 15.65 2.89
CA GLU A 185 -9.54 15.30 4.05
C GLU A 185 -8.07 15.16 3.64
N TYR A 186 -7.77 14.39 2.59
CA TYR A 186 -6.42 14.23 2.08
C TYR A 186 -5.83 15.56 1.60
N ALA A 187 -6.63 16.38 0.90
CA ALA A 187 -6.16 17.67 0.40
C ALA A 187 -5.73 18.63 1.53
N GLN A 188 -6.44 18.58 2.66
CA GLN A 188 -6.19 19.40 3.86
C GLN A 188 -5.23 18.74 4.87
N TRP A 189 -4.74 17.53 4.58
CA TRP A 189 -3.95 16.76 5.52
C TRP A 189 -2.57 17.40 5.76
N PRO A 190 -2.16 17.70 7.01
CA PRO A 190 -0.94 18.46 7.30
C PRO A 190 0.37 17.80 6.85
N GLU A 191 0.41 16.46 6.78
CA GLU A 191 1.59 15.71 6.33
C GLU A 191 1.59 15.43 4.81
N ARG A 192 0.66 16.03 4.06
CA ARG A 192 0.64 15.88 2.60
C ARG A 192 1.92 16.45 2.00
N ARG A 193 2.54 15.68 1.11
CA ARG A 193 3.80 16.02 0.45
C ARG A 193 3.75 15.67 -1.03
N ARG A 194 4.37 16.53 -1.83
CA ARG A 194 4.65 16.29 -3.25
C ARG A 194 6.01 15.59 -3.33
N LEU A 195 5.99 14.28 -3.51
CA LEU A 195 7.22 13.45 -3.57
C LEU A 195 7.58 13.05 -5.00
N SER A 196 6.68 13.27 -5.96
CA SER A 196 6.98 13.15 -7.38
C SER A 196 8.03 14.18 -7.80
N ALA A 197 8.98 13.78 -8.64
CA ALA A 197 10.02 14.66 -9.14
C ALA A 197 9.39 15.94 -9.75
N PRO A 198 9.93 17.14 -9.45
CA PRO A 198 9.44 18.36 -10.08
C PRO A 198 9.55 18.21 -11.60
N ARG A 199 8.48 18.57 -12.30
CA ARG A 199 8.49 18.67 -13.76
C ARG A 199 9.66 19.58 -14.14
N ALA A 200 10.57 19.07 -14.97
CA ALA A 200 11.79 19.77 -15.35
C ALA A 200 11.47 21.02 -16.21
N GLU A 201 11.03 22.10 -15.59
CA GLU A 201 10.96 23.43 -16.20
C GLU A 201 12.28 24.21 -16.05
N VAL A 202 13.37 23.56 -15.60
CA VAL A 202 14.63 24.24 -15.27
C VAL A 202 15.75 24.06 -16.32
N LEU A 203 15.56 23.30 -17.41
CA LEU A 203 16.63 23.14 -18.42
C LEU A 203 16.51 24.02 -19.67
N ALA A 204 15.54 24.93 -19.74
CA ALA A 204 15.44 25.92 -20.83
C ALA A 204 15.75 27.37 -20.40
N GLY A 205 16.06 27.61 -19.12
CA GLY A 205 16.26 28.96 -18.56
C GLY A 205 17.71 29.38 -18.33
N VAL A 206 18.70 28.53 -18.60
CA VAL A 206 20.12 28.87 -18.43
C VAL A 206 20.82 28.80 -19.79
N GLY A 207 20.54 29.81 -20.62
CA GLY A 207 21.09 29.98 -21.95
C GLY A 207 21.51 31.43 -22.21
N ASN A 208 22.49 31.88 -21.41
CA ASN A 208 23.46 32.96 -21.67
C ASN A 208 22.96 34.43 -21.76
N PRO A 209 23.54 35.37 -20.98
CA PRO A 209 23.50 36.80 -21.29
C PRO A 209 24.50 37.10 -22.41
N GLY A 210 24.02 37.73 -23.47
CA GLY A 210 24.82 38.34 -24.54
C GLY A 210 24.17 39.66 -24.93
#